data_AF-A0A535JAL4-F1
#
_entry.id   AF-A0A535JAL4-F1
#
_cell.length_a   1.000
_cell.length_b   1.000
_cell.length_c   1.000
_cell.angle_alpha   90.00
_cell.angle_beta   90.00
_cell.angle_gamma   90.00
#
_symmetry.space_group_name_H-M   'P 1'
#
loop_
_entity.id
_entity.type
_entity.pdbx_description
1 polymer ?
#
loop_
_entity_poly.entity_id
_entity_poly.type
_entity_poly.pdbx_seq_one_letter_code
_entity_poly.pdbx_strand_id
1 'polypeptide(L)' 'MRIGVLTGGGDAPGLNAAIRAVVLRATALGHEVLGIADGWAGLLGEAE' A
#
# COMPACT_ATOMS: atom_id res chain seq x y z
N MET A 1 14.36 -4.50 3.54
CA MET A 1 13.19 -4.45 4.45
C MET A 1 11.94 -4.81 3.64
N ARG A 2 10.87 -5.24 4.29
CA ARG A 2 9.59 -5.56 3.65
C ARG A 2 8.54 -4.58 4.16
N ILE A 3 7.87 -3.86 3.26
CA ILE A 3 6.98 -2.75 3.57
C ILE A 3 5.57 -3.09 3.11
N GLY A 4 4.59 -3.07 4.02
CA GLY A 4 3.18 -3.20 3.68
C GLY A 4 2.55 -1.82 3.41
N VAL A 5 1.76 -1.69 2.36
CA VAL A 5 1.03 -0.46 2.01
C VAL A 5 -0.45 -0.76 1.89
N LEU A 6 -1.27 -0.03 2.65
CA LEU A 6 -2.73 0.01 2.54
C LEU A 6 -3.21 1.46 2.56
N THR A 7 -4.41 1.69 2.02
CA THR A 7 -5.11 2.97 2.14
C THR A 7 -6.32 2.79 3.07
N GLY A 8 -6.30 3.44 4.23
CA GLY A 8 -7.43 3.46 5.14
C GLY A 8 -8.33 4.67 4.89
N GLY A 9 -9.64 4.51 5.12
CA GLY A 9 -10.62 5.58 4.91
C GLY A 9 -11.19 5.60 3.49
N GLY A 10 -11.81 6.73 3.10
CA GLY A 10 -12.39 6.91 1.78
C GLY A 10 -11.35 7.19 0.69
N ASP A 11 -11.72 6.95 -0.57
CA ASP A 11 -10.87 7.26 -1.71
C ASP A 11 -10.66 8.77 -1.86
N ALA A 12 -9.45 9.15 -2.26
CA ALA A 12 -9.05 10.54 -2.43
C ALA A 12 -8.14 10.70 -3.65
N PRO A 13 -8.26 11.82 -4.38
CA PRO A 13 -7.38 12.10 -5.50
C PRO A 13 -5.93 12.12 -5.03
N GLY A 14 -5.08 11.31 -5.67
CA GLY A 14 -3.65 11.23 -5.37
C GLY A 14 -3.21 9.96 -4.64
N LEU A 15 -4.11 9.12 -4.12
CA LEU A 15 -3.73 7.86 -3.46
C LEU A 15 -2.88 6.96 -4.36
N ASN A 16 -3.27 6.78 -5.63
CA ASN A 16 -2.49 6.00 -6.59
C ASN A 16 -1.09 6.60 -6.84
N ALA A 17 -0.98 7.93 -6.87
CA ALA A 17 0.31 8.59 -7.03
C ALA A 17 1.20 8.40 -5.79
N ALA A 18 0.63 8.46 -4.59
CA ALA A 18 1.33 8.21 -3.32
C ALA A 18 1.82 6.75 -3.23
N ILE A 19 0.95 5.77 -3.52
CA ILE A 19 1.32 4.34 -3.56
C ILE A 19 2.46 4.13 -4.56
N ARG A 20 2.36 4.70 -5.77
CA ARG A 20 3.41 4.60 -6.79
C ARG A 20 4.73 5.20 -6.32
N ALA A 21 4.71 6.36 -5.65
CA ALA A 21 5.92 6.99 -5.12
C ALA A 21 6.62 6.10 -4.07
N VAL A 22 5.84 5.48 -3.17
CA VAL A 22 6.36 4.53 -2.17
C VAL A 22 7.02 3.33 -2.85
N VAL A 23 6.34 2.69 -3.80
CA VAL A 23 6.87 1.54 -4.54
C VAL A 23 8.17 1.91 -5.26
N LEU A 24 8.17 3.00 -6.04
CA LEU A 24 9.36 3.42 -6.80
C LEU A 24 10.56 3.67 -5.89
N ARG A 25 10.37 4.39 -4.77
CA ARG A 25 11.47 4.70 -3.86
C ARG A 25 11.97 3.45 -3.13
N ALA A 26 11.06 2.61 -2.64
CA ALA A 26 11.41 1.38 -1.93
C ALA A 26 12.18 0.41 -2.84
N THR A 27 11.71 0.19 -4.07
CA THR A 27 12.38 -0.68 -5.04
C THR A 27 13.77 -0.13 -5.41
N ALA A 28 13.91 1.19 -5.62
CA ALA A 28 15.21 1.82 -5.88
C ALA A 28 16.22 1.65 -4.73
N LEU A 29 15.74 1.42 -3.50
CA LEU A 29 16.56 1.14 -2.31
C LEU A 29 16.74 -0.36 -2.04
N GLY A 30 16.28 -1.24 -2.94
CA GLY A 30 16.36 -2.70 -2.76
C GLY A 30 15.42 -3.22 -1.67
N HIS A 31 14.29 -2.55 -1.44
CA HIS A 31 13.25 -2.99 -0.51
C HIS A 31 12.07 -3.62 -1.28
N GLU A 32 11.37 -4.54 -0.63
CA GLU A 32 10.18 -5.19 -1.17
C GLU A 32 8.93 -4.49 -0.63
N VAL A 33 7.93 -4.31 -1.50
CA VAL A 33 6.64 -3.69 -1.14
C VAL A 33 5.51 -4.67 -1.38
N LEU A 34 4.67 -4.87 -0.36
CA LEU A 34 3.44 -5.64 -0.43
C LEU A 34 2.24 -4.67 -0.40
N GLY A 35 1.41 -4.70 -1.44
CA GLY A 35 0.12 -4.02 -1.41
C GLY A 35 -0.90 -4.85 -0.65
N ILE A 36 -1.62 -4.22 0.27
CA ILE A 36 -2.72 -4.82 1.03
C ILE A 36 -4.01 -4.22 0.48
N ALA A 37 -4.84 -5.07 -0.14
CA ALA A 37 -6.14 -4.70 -0.66
C ALA A 37 -7.13 -4.41 0.47
N ASP A 38 -8.23 -3.73 0.16
CA ASP A 38 -9.39 -3.51 1.06
C ASP A 38 -9.04 -2.84 2.40
N GLY A 39 -7.98 -2.03 2.42
CA GLY A 39 -7.58 -1.21 3.56
C GLY A 39 -7.35 -2.06 4.81
N TRP A 40 -8.02 -1.69 5.91
CA TRP A 40 -7.90 -2.42 7.17
C TRP A 40 -8.53 -3.81 7.13
N ALA A 41 -9.60 -4.01 6.35
CA ALA A 41 -10.26 -5.30 6.25
C ALA A 41 -9.32 -6.36 5.64
N GLY A 42 -8.61 -6.02 4.56
CA GLY A 42 -7.63 -6.95 3.97
C GLY A 42 -6.41 -7.20 4.87
N LEU A 43 -6.02 -6.24 5.72
CA LEU A 43 -4.96 -6.48 6.71
C LEU A 43 -5.41 -7.42 7.83
N LEU A 44 -6.65 -7.27 8.31
CA LEU A 44 -7.21 -8.09 9.40
C LEU A 44 -7.69 -9.47 8.93
N GLY A 45 -7.73 -9.71 7.62
CA GLY A 45 -8.27 -10.95 7.05
C GLY A 45 -9.79 -10.99 7.03
N GLU A 46 -10.43 -9.82 7.01
CA GLU A 46 -11.88 -9.61 7.02
C GLU A 46 -12.43 -9.20 5.64
N ALA A 47 -11.56 -9.10 4.61
CA ALA A 47 -11.97 -8.85 3.23
C ALA A 47 -12.62 -10.11 2.62
N GLU A 48 -13.73 -9.91 1.88
CA GLU A 48 -14.49 -10.98 1.19
C GLU A 48 -13.82 -11.48 -0.08
#